data_AF-A0A6I6K1G7-F1
#
_entry.id   AF-A0A6I6K1G7-F1
#
_cell.length_a   1.000
_cell.length_b   1.000
_cell.length_c   1.000
_cell.angle_alpha   90.00
_cell.angle_beta   90.00
_cell.angle_gamma   90.00
#
_symmetry.space_group_name_H-M   'P 1'
#
loop_
_entity.id
_entity.type
_entity.pdbx_description
1 polymer ?
#
loop_
_entity_poly.entity_id
_entity_poly.type
_entity_poly.pdbx_seq_one_letter_code
_entity_poly.pdbx_strand_id
1 'polypeptide(L)'
;MSRKRIIKIFRKLHKWPAITISFFAILFAVSGIVMNHRGTFSSVDVSRKLLPANYTYKNWNLAAVRGSMQTSENKILVFGNIGIWKTDGNFGEFTDYNQGFPKGIDNRKIYSVVQFKNQLFAGTHMGLFSQNPEKNRWEKVDVPVRENRIADLNLKGDTLLVLTRNYLLKSSDGKNFETIQLPAPLGYERKTGLFDTFWQLHSGELLGLPGKLIVDLLGLITVFLSVTGLLHFFFPKIIRKRKKKQKQVGSFVTVKKKNLHWHNVVGYIFALFLIINTFAGMHLRPPLLIAIASKKVGIIPGTHIDNPNPWFDKLRRVHWNIDLHQYIFSTSEGFYFAGESFSKPLQPAFSQPPVSVMGCNVLKPLEEKIYLVGSFNGMFLWNIQTGAVANFFTQQPYVAPEGMQSPIAANMVAGLVEGNESAFWFDYNRGALQLSGKTFPEMPEQIITNSPMSLWNAALEFHTGRIFEHLVGAFYILYVPLAGICILLVLISGVYLWWKLHRRKR
;
A
#
# COMPACT_ATOMS: atom_id res chain seq x y z
N MET A 1 25.60 -8.84 39.66
CA MET A 1 26.07 -9.93 38.76
C MET A 1 27.52 -9.69 38.34
N SER A 2 28.39 -10.73 38.32
CA SER A 2 29.79 -10.56 37.89
C SER A 2 29.91 -10.19 36.41
N ARG A 3 30.91 -9.34 36.06
CA ARG A 3 31.15 -8.88 34.68
C ARG A 3 31.24 -10.02 33.66
N LYS A 4 31.89 -11.13 34.02
CA LYS A 4 32.00 -12.33 33.18
C LYS A 4 30.64 -12.97 32.89
N ARG A 5 29.74 -13.01 33.89
CA ARG A 5 28.38 -13.55 33.75
C ARG A 5 27.55 -12.70 32.79
N ILE A 6 27.63 -11.38 32.91
CA ILE A 6 26.89 -10.45 32.02
C ILE A 6 27.35 -10.60 30.56
N ILE A 7 28.66 -10.64 30.29
CA ILE A 7 29.17 -10.84 28.92
C ILE A 7 28.70 -12.19 28.34
N LYS A 8 28.67 -13.26 29.15
CA LYS A 8 28.20 -14.58 28.73
C LYS A 8 26.71 -14.55 28.34
N ILE A 9 25.89 -13.80 29.08
CA ILE A 9 24.46 -13.61 28.79
C ILE A 9 24.29 -12.86 27.46
N PHE A 10 24.92 -11.69 27.31
CA PHE A 10 24.80 -10.88 26.09
C PHE A 10 25.32 -11.60 24.84
N ARG A 11 26.36 -12.45 24.95
CA ARG A 11 26.78 -13.30 23.84
C ARG A 11 25.71 -14.29 23.41
N LYS A 12 24.93 -14.85 24.34
CA LYS A 12 23.82 -15.75 24.01
C LYS A 12 22.66 -14.98 23.37
N LEU A 13 22.31 -13.82 23.95
CA LEU A 13 21.27 -12.92 23.45
C LEU A 13 21.58 -12.38 22.06
N HIS A 14 22.84 -12.12 21.74
CA HIS A 14 23.22 -11.76 20.39
C HIS A 14 23.17 -12.97 19.45
N LYS A 15 23.82 -14.08 19.83
CA LYS A 15 24.06 -15.22 18.93
C LYS A 15 22.78 -15.96 18.50
N TRP A 16 21.96 -16.40 19.44
CA TRP A 16 20.86 -17.33 19.13
C TRP A 16 19.69 -16.65 18.40
N PRO A 17 19.22 -15.47 18.87
CA PRO A 17 18.30 -14.64 18.11
C PRO A 17 18.84 -14.27 16.74
N ALA A 18 20.11 -13.87 16.61
CA ALA A 18 20.70 -13.52 15.32
C ALA A 18 20.61 -14.65 14.29
N ILE A 19 20.94 -15.88 14.68
CA ILE A 19 20.87 -17.04 13.78
C ILE A 19 19.44 -17.26 13.28
N THR A 20 18.47 -17.16 14.18
CA THR A 20 17.05 -17.37 13.86
C THR A 20 16.53 -16.27 12.94
N ILE A 21 16.85 -15.01 13.27
CA ILE A 21 16.28 -13.86 12.56
C ILE A 21 17.00 -13.53 11.25
N SER A 22 18.23 -14.02 11.03
CA SER A 22 19.04 -13.70 9.84
C SER A 22 18.30 -13.98 8.52
N PHE A 23 17.58 -15.10 8.42
CA PHE A 23 16.80 -15.42 7.23
C PHE A 23 15.69 -14.39 6.97
N PHE A 24 14.89 -14.09 8.00
CA PHE A 24 13.81 -13.12 7.89
C PHE A 24 14.33 -11.69 7.68
N ALA A 25 15.43 -11.31 8.33
CA ALA A 25 16.07 -10.02 8.15
C ALA A 25 16.52 -9.79 6.70
N ILE A 26 17.02 -10.83 6.02
CA ILE A 26 17.31 -10.79 4.59
C ILE A 26 16.03 -10.60 3.79
N LEU A 27 14.96 -11.35 4.10
CA LEU A 27 13.67 -11.18 3.43
C LEU A 27 13.12 -9.76 3.57
N PHE A 28 13.10 -9.21 4.78
CA PHE A 28 12.66 -7.82 5.04
C PHE A 28 13.49 -6.81 4.24
N ALA A 29 14.82 -6.97 4.21
CA ALA A 29 15.70 -6.07 3.50
C ALA A 29 15.47 -6.10 1.98
N VAL A 30 15.42 -7.29 1.38
CA VAL A 30 15.21 -7.45 -0.06
C VAL A 30 13.81 -6.97 -0.47
N SER A 31 12.77 -7.35 0.28
CA SER A 31 11.42 -6.91 -0.02
C SER A 31 11.22 -5.40 0.20
N GLY A 32 11.88 -4.81 1.21
CA GLY A 32 11.87 -3.37 1.47
C GLY A 32 12.46 -2.56 0.32
N ILE A 33 13.60 -2.99 -0.24
CA ILE A 33 14.24 -2.35 -1.39
C ILE A 33 13.30 -2.39 -2.62
N VAL A 34 12.70 -3.55 -2.90
CA VAL A 34 11.70 -3.67 -3.99
C VAL A 34 10.53 -2.73 -3.76
N MET A 35 10.05 -2.61 -2.52
CA MET A 35 8.92 -1.76 -2.17
C MET A 35 9.22 -0.26 -2.35
N ASN A 36 10.44 0.18 -2.01
CA ASN A 36 10.88 1.58 -2.15
C ASN A 36 10.92 2.04 -3.63
N HIS A 37 11.17 1.10 -4.56
CA HIS A 37 11.36 1.37 -5.99
C HIS A 37 10.25 0.77 -6.87
N ARG A 38 8.98 0.97 -6.47
CA ARG A 38 7.80 0.45 -7.18
C ARG A 38 7.81 0.72 -8.69
N GLY A 39 8.16 1.95 -9.10
CA GLY A 39 8.22 2.33 -10.52
C GLY A 39 9.21 1.50 -11.33
N THR A 40 10.41 1.25 -10.77
CA THR A 40 11.49 0.46 -11.39
C THR A 40 11.09 -1.00 -11.58
N PHE A 41 10.37 -1.57 -10.60
CA PHE A 41 9.95 -2.97 -10.61
C PHE A 41 8.51 -3.18 -11.15
N SER A 42 7.86 -2.14 -11.65
CA SER A 42 6.45 -2.17 -12.07
C SER A 42 6.17 -3.14 -13.22
N SER A 43 7.19 -3.43 -14.04
CA SER A 43 7.14 -4.34 -15.18
C SER A 43 7.40 -5.81 -14.86
N VAL A 44 7.76 -6.10 -13.60
CA VAL A 44 8.10 -7.45 -13.15
C VAL A 44 6.93 -8.05 -12.41
N ASP A 45 6.52 -9.23 -12.86
CA ASP A 45 5.41 -9.99 -12.31
C ASP A 45 5.90 -11.32 -11.72
N VAL A 46 5.16 -11.82 -10.75
CA VAL A 46 5.32 -13.12 -10.09
C VAL A 46 4.12 -13.98 -10.45
N SER A 47 4.38 -15.16 -11.00
CA SER A 47 3.31 -16.13 -11.29
C SER A 47 2.62 -16.54 -10.00
N ARG A 48 1.28 -16.49 -9.99
CA ARG A 48 0.46 -16.94 -8.85
C ARG A 48 0.65 -18.44 -8.56
N LYS A 49 1.13 -19.23 -9.52
CA LYS A 49 1.48 -20.65 -9.33
C LYS A 49 2.64 -20.85 -8.34
N LEU A 50 3.48 -19.83 -8.12
CA LEU A 50 4.57 -19.86 -7.15
C LEU A 50 4.13 -19.39 -5.75
N LEU A 51 2.87 -18.98 -5.60
CA LEU A 51 2.32 -18.41 -4.38
C LEU A 51 1.35 -19.41 -3.71
N PRO A 52 1.09 -19.27 -2.41
CA PRO A 52 0.07 -20.06 -1.72
C PRO A 52 -1.32 -19.92 -2.36
N ALA A 53 -2.16 -20.94 -2.21
CA ALA A 53 -3.44 -21.05 -2.93
C ALA A 53 -4.43 -19.89 -2.69
N ASN A 54 -4.34 -19.20 -1.55
CA ASN A 54 -5.15 -18.01 -1.24
C ASN A 54 -4.78 -16.78 -2.10
N TYR A 55 -3.67 -16.82 -2.84
CA TYR A 55 -3.30 -15.80 -3.82
C TYR A 55 -3.77 -16.14 -5.24
N THR A 56 -4.49 -17.24 -5.46
CA THR A 56 -5.13 -17.51 -6.76
C THR A 56 -6.52 -16.88 -6.80
N TYR A 57 -6.89 -16.30 -7.94
CA TYR A 57 -8.22 -15.72 -8.10
C TYR A 57 -9.30 -16.79 -7.99
N LYS A 58 -10.34 -16.48 -7.22
CA LYS A 58 -11.58 -17.25 -7.12
C LYS A 58 -12.74 -16.27 -7.15
N ASN A 59 -13.70 -16.48 -8.06
CA ASN A 59 -14.87 -15.61 -8.20
C ASN A 59 -14.52 -14.11 -8.32
N TRP A 60 -13.45 -13.74 -9.02
CA TRP A 60 -13.01 -12.33 -9.17
C TRP A 60 -12.61 -11.62 -7.85
N ASN A 61 -12.19 -12.36 -6.83
CA ASN A 61 -11.71 -11.81 -5.56
C ASN A 61 -10.37 -11.05 -5.67
N LEU A 62 -9.77 -10.66 -4.54
CA LEU A 62 -8.51 -9.90 -4.44
C LEU A 62 -8.56 -8.54 -5.16
N ALA A 63 -9.75 -7.93 -5.17
CA ALA A 63 -10.05 -6.70 -5.90
C ALA A 63 -9.63 -6.77 -7.38
N ALA A 64 -9.85 -7.92 -8.04
CA ALA A 64 -9.66 -8.03 -9.49
C ALA A 64 -10.45 -6.91 -10.19
N VAL A 65 -11.70 -6.75 -9.80
CA VAL A 65 -12.62 -5.74 -10.30
C VAL A 65 -12.92 -4.71 -9.21
N ARG A 66 -12.98 -3.44 -9.63
CA ARG A 66 -13.29 -2.29 -8.79
C ARG A 66 -14.52 -1.54 -9.28
N GLY A 67 -14.72 -1.47 -10.60
CA GLY A 67 -15.80 -0.69 -11.19
C GLY A 67 -16.16 -1.15 -12.59
N SER A 68 -17.28 -0.61 -13.10
CA SER A 68 -17.62 -0.65 -14.51
C SER A 68 -18.02 0.71 -15.05
N MET A 69 -17.96 0.85 -16.36
CA MET A 69 -18.45 2.01 -17.10
C MET A 69 -19.13 1.53 -18.37
N GLN A 70 -20.38 1.94 -18.60
CA GLN A 70 -21.09 1.69 -19.85
C GLN A 70 -20.63 2.70 -20.91
N THR A 71 -20.23 2.20 -22.07
CA THR A 71 -19.85 3.02 -23.23
C THR A 71 -21.10 3.47 -24.00
N SER A 72 -20.95 4.50 -24.84
CA SER A 72 -22.00 4.93 -25.77
C SER A 72 -22.45 3.86 -26.78
N GLU A 73 -21.68 2.78 -26.95
CA GLU A 73 -21.97 1.67 -27.87
C GLU A 73 -22.69 0.49 -27.19
N ASN A 74 -23.29 0.69 -26.00
CA ASN A 74 -23.90 -0.37 -25.19
C ASN A 74 -22.93 -1.53 -24.84
N LYS A 75 -21.64 -1.24 -24.78
CA LYS A 75 -20.62 -2.16 -24.24
C LYS A 75 -20.26 -1.72 -22.83
N ILE A 76 -19.78 -2.65 -22.01
CA ILE A 76 -19.35 -2.37 -20.64
C ILE A 76 -17.84 -2.56 -20.57
N LEU A 77 -17.17 -1.61 -19.95
CA LEU A 77 -15.79 -1.75 -19.52
C LEU A 77 -15.77 -2.14 -18.05
N VAL A 78 -15.23 -3.30 -17.72
CA VAL A 78 -14.97 -3.73 -16.35
C VAL A 78 -13.50 -3.49 -16.04
N PHE A 79 -13.21 -2.83 -14.93
CA PHE A 79 -11.84 -2.41 -14.60
C PHE A 79 -11.49 -2.62 -13.13
N GLY A 80 -10.19 -2.76 -12.85
CA GLY A 80 -9.67 -2.87 -11.49
C GLY A 80 -8.17 -3.16 -11.46
N ASN A 81 -7.75 -4.08 -10.58
CA ASN A 81 -6.33 -4.43 -10.44
C ASN A 81 -5.78 -5.27 -11.61
N ILE A 82 -6.67 -5.84 -12.44
CA ILE A 82 -6.30 -6.69 -13.58
C ILE A 82 -6.44 -5.97 -14.93
N GLY A 83 -6.41 -4.64 -14.93
CA GLY A 83 -6.58 -3.85 -16.14
C GLY A 83 -8.03 -3.57 -16.49
N ILE A 84 -8.28 -3.40 -17.79
CA ILE A 84 -9.60 -3.13 -18.38
C ILE A 84 -9.99 -4.29 -19.30
N TRP A 85 -11.23 -4.75 -19.16
CA TRP A 85 -11.83 -5.81 -19.96
C TRP A 85 -13.15 -5.30 -20.54
N LYS A 86 -13.32 -5.44 -21.86
CA LYS A 86 -14.56 -5.08 -22.56
C LYS A 86 -15.50 -6.29 -22.59
N THR A 87 -16.77 -6.05 -22.30
CA THR A 87 -17.83 -7.06 -22.28
C THR A 87 -19.15 -6.47 -22.81
N ASP A 88 -20.13 -7.34 -23.08
CA ASP A 88 -21.51 -6.94 -23.34
C ASP A 88 -22.29 -6.63 -22.06
N GLY A 89 -23.55 -6.19 -22.22
CA GLY A 89 -24.47 -5.85 -21.13
C GLY A 89 -24.83 -7.00 -20.19
N ASN A 90 -24.59 -8.25 -20.61
CA ASN A 90 -24.94 -9.48 -19.88
C ASN A 90 -23.71 -10.17 -19.28
N PHE A 91 -22.51 -9.60 -19.45
CA PHE A 91 -21.25 -10.19 -19.02
C PHE A 91 -20.93 -11.55 -19.68
N GLY A 92 -21.37 -11.75 -20.93
CA GLY A 92 -21.24 -13.04 -21.62
C GLY A 92 -19.82 -13.37 -22.08
N GLU A 93 -19.10 -12.40 -22.64
CA GLU A 93 -17.74 -12.56 -23.15
C GLU A 93 -16.84 -11.39 -22.76
N PHE A 94 -15.61 -11.68 -22.35
CA PHE A 94 -14.62 -10.68 -21.96
C PHE A 94 -13.45 -10.65 -22.93
N THR A 95 -13.19 -9.46 -23.49
CA THR A 95 -12.04 -9.21 -24.36
C THR A 95 -11.03 -8.28 -23.68
N ASP A 96 -9.73 -8.57 -23.83
CA ASP A 96 -8.64 -7.76 -23.30
C ASP A 96 -8.67 -6.35 -23.91
N TYR A 97 -8.64 -5.31 -23.07
CA TYR A 97 -8.63 -3.91 -23.47
C TYR A 97 -7.47 -3.13 -22.83
N ASN A 98 -6.33 -3.80 -22.64
CA ASN A 98 -5.13 -3.25 -21.98
C ASN A 98 -4.03 -2.77 -22.92
N GLN A 99 -4.22 -2.89 -24.23
CA GLN A 99 -3.22 -2.52 -25.24
C GLN A 99 -2.84 -1.05 -25.06
N GLY A 100 -1.55 -0.76 -24.95
CA GLY A 100 -1.01 0.59 -24.73
C GLY A 100 -0.56 0.87 -23.29
N PHE A 101 -1.07 0.16 -22.28
CA PHE A 101 -0.50 0.24 -20.93
C PHE A 101 0.91 -0.37 -20.89
N PRO A 102 1.83 0.16 -20.06
CA PRO A 102 3.15 -0.44 -19.89
C PRO A 102 3.06 -1.90 -19.43
N LYS A 103 4.10 -2.68 -19.74
CA LYS A 103 4.21 -4.09 -19.33
C LYS A 103 4.16 -4.23 -17.81
N GLY A 104 3.55 -5.30 -17.29
CA GLY A 104 3.45 -5.62 -15.86
C GLY A 104 2.08 -5.31 -15.27
N ILE A 105 1.56 -6.17 -14.40
CA ILE A 105 0.20 -6.01 -13.85
C ILE A 105 0.07 -4.75 -12.98
N ASP A 106 1.17 -4.28 -12.37
CA ASP A 106 1.18 -3.09 -11.53
C ASP A 106 0.88 -1.81 -12.31
N ASN A 107 1.29 -1.79 -13.59
CA ASN A 107 1.04 -0.69 -14.53
C ASN A 107 -0.41 -0.70 -15.07
N ARG A 108 -1.16 -1.77 -14.81
CA ARG A 108 -2.55 -1.97 -15.23
C ARG A 108 -3.55 -1.85 -14.07
N LYS A 109 -3.15 -1.25 -12.96
CA LYS A 109 -4.06 -0.95 -11.84
C LYS A 109 -4.90 0.28 -12.17
N ILE A 110 -6.18 0.05 -12.45
CA ILE A 110 -7.16 1.06 -12.87
C ILE A 110 -8.05 1.42 -11.68
N TYR A 111 -8.17 2.71 -11.39
CA TYR A 111 -9.00 3.21 -10.28
C TYR A 111 -10.35 3.74 -10.74
N SER A 112 -10.38 4.39 -11.91
CA SER A 112 -11.59 4.95 -12.51
C SER A 112 -11.44 5.03 -14.03
N VAL A 113 -12.56 4.88 -14.74
CA VAL A 113 -12.67 5.09 -16.19
C VAL A 113 -13.89 5.96 -16.43
N VAL A 114 -13.74 6.99 -17.27
CA VAL A 114 -14.84 7.86 -17.68
C VAL A 114 -14.82 8.07 -19.19
N GLN A 115 -16.00 8.24 -19.78
CA GLN A 115 -16.13 8.71 -21.15
C GLN A 115 -16.32 10.23 -21.13
N PHE A 116 -15.33 10.96 -21.61
CA PHE A 116 -15.38 12.41 -21.73
C PHE A 116 -15.54 12.79 -23.21
N LYS A 117 -16.69 13.35 -23.57
CA LYS A 117 -17.09 13.54 -24.98
C LYS A 117 -17.02 12.20 -25.72
N ASN A 118 -16.24 12.10 -26.79
CA ASN A 118 -16.09 10.89 -27.59
C ASN A 118 -14.80 10.11 -27.27
N GLN A 119 -14.14 10.41 -26.14
CA GLN A 119 -12.88 9.78 -25.75
C GLN A 119 -12.96 9.17 -24.36
N LEU A 120 -12.35 7.99 -24.18
CA LEU A 120 -12.24 7.34 -22.88
C LEU A 120 -10.97 7.78 -22.16
N PHE A 121 -11.08 8.02 -20.86
CA PHE A 121 -9.96 8.31 -19.96
C PHE A 121 -9.91 7.28 -18.83
N ALA A 122 -8.71 6.80 -18.52
CA ALA A 122 -8.45 5.87 -17.42
C ALA A 122 -7.49 6.51 -16.41
N GLY A 123 -7.94 6.60 -15.17
CA GLY A 123 -7.15 7.01 -14.03
C GLY A 123 -6.46 5.79 -13.43
N THR A 124 -5.14 5.74 -13.51
CA THR A 124 -4.36 4.56 -13.12
C THR A 124 -3.38 4.88 -12.01
N HIS A 125 -2.75 3.82 -11.46
CA HIS A 125 -1.64 3.99 -10.54
C HIS A 125 -0.43 4.73 -11.14
N MET A 126 -0.25 4.70 -12.47
CA MET A 126 0.96 5.19 -13.14
C MET A 126 0.74 6.45 -14.00
N GLY A 127 -0.48 6.96 -14.05
CA GLY A 127 -0.80 8.08 -14.93
C GLY A 127 -2.27 8.18 -15.28
N LEU A 128 -2.59 9.30 -15.91
CA LEU A 128 -3.77 9.45 -16.74
C LEU A 128 -3.47 8.84 -18.11
N PHE A 129 -4.42 8.08 -18.64
CA PHE A 129 -4.35 7.54 -20.00
C PHE A 129 -5.62 7.89 -20.73
N SER A 130 -5.52 8.16 -22.03
CA SER A 130 -6.66 8.29 -22.92
C SER A 130 -6.64 7.17 -23.95
N GLN A 131 -7.81 6.69 -24.33
CA GLN A 131 -7.92 5.68 -25.38
C GLN A 131 -7.88 6.38 -26.74
N ASN A 132 -7.09 5.83 -27.65
CA ASN A 132 -7.03 6.22 -29.05
C ASN A 132 -7.86 5.21 -29.88
N PRO A 133 -9.06 5.60 -30.35
CA PRO A 133 -9.96 4.68 -31.06
C PRO A 133 -9.35 4.12 -32.35
N GLU A 134 -8.63 4.95 -33.11
CA GLU A 134 -8.03 4.58 -34.40
C GLU A 134 -6.95 3.52 -34.24
N LYS A 135 -6.12 3.64 -33.20
CA LYS A 135 -5.02 2.70 -32.93
C LYS A 135 -5.41 1.57 -31.98
N ASN A 136 -6.64 1.58 -31.47
CA ASN A 136 -7.16 0.68 -30.44
C ASN A 136 -6.17 0.48 -29.27
N ARG A 137 -5.64 1.58 -28.72
CA ARG A 137 -4.65 1.54 -27.63
C ARG A 137 -4.77 2.72 -26.67
N TRP A 138 -4.36 2.52 -25.44
CA TRP A 138 -4.19 3.56 -24.43
C TRP A 138 -2.89 4.33 -24.66
N GLU A 139 -2.96 5.65 -24.62
CA GLU A 139 -1.84 6.58 -24.71
C GLU A 139 -1.77 7.38 -23.41
N LYS A 140 -0.55 7.53 -22.86
CA LYS A 140 -0.37 8.28 -21.61
C LYS A 140 -0.60 9.76 -21.87
N VAL A 141 -1.36 10.41 -20.99
CA VAL A 141 -1.60 11.85 -21.03
C VAL A 141 -0.70 12.52 -20.01
N ASP A 142 0.06 13.52 -20.46
CA ASP A 142 0.88 14.33 -19.58
C ASP A 142 0.00 15.31 -18.79
N VAL A 143 0.24 15.35 -17.48
CA VAL A 143 -0.46 16.23 -16.55
C VAL A 143 0.55 17.12 -15.82
N PRO A 144 0.21 18.39 -15.50
CA PRO A 144 1.13 19.36 -14.92
C PRO A 144 1.32 19.16 -13.40
N VAL A 145 1.67 17.94 -13.00
CA VAL A 145 2.00 17.55 -11.63
C VAL A 145 3.17 16.57 -11.61
N ARG A 146 3.96 16.60 -10.54
CA ARG A 146 5.10 15.68 -10.38
C ARG A 146 4.67 14.23 -10.12
N GLU A 147 3.60 14.05 -9.33
CA GLU A 147 3.07 12.73 -8.99
C GLU A 147 1.95 12.34 -9.93
N ASN A 148 2.23 11.37 -10.80
CA ASN A 148 1.33 10.96 -11.87
C ASN A 148 0.19 10.04 -11.41
N ARG A 149 0.15 9.63 -10.14
CA ARG A 149 -0.89 8.72 -9.65
C ARG A 149 -2.24 9.44 -9.66
N ILE A 150 -3.17 8.91 -10.45
CA ILE A 150 -4.56 9.36 -10.46
C ILE A 150 -5.32 8.57 -9.42
N ALA A 151 -6.04 9.24 -8.54
CA ALA A 151 -6.86 8.64 -7.49
C ALA A 151 -8.28 8.38 -7.98
N ASP A 152 -8.84 9.28 -8.78
CA ASP A 152 -10.20 9.18 -9.31
C ASP A 152 -10.39 10.06 -10.56
N LEU A 153 -11.39 9.72 -11.36
CA LEU A 153 -11.88 10.51 -12.48
C LEU A 153 -13.37 10.76 -12.30
N ASN A 154 -13.83 11.96 -12.64
CA ASN A 154 -15.24 12.31 -12.63
C ASN A 154 -15.54 13.39 -13.68
N LEU A 155 -16.82 13.73 -13.86
CA LEU A 155 -17.25 14.74 -14.82
C LEU A 155 -18.07 15.82 -14.11
N LYS A 156 -17.90 17.05 -14.56
CA LYS A 156 -18.78 18.18 -14.26
C LYS A 156 -19.19 18.82 -15.57
N GLY A 157 -20.35 18.44 -16.11
CA GLY A 157 -20.82 18.91 -17.41
C GLY A 157 -19.79 18.61 -18.50
N ASP A 158 -19.26 19.66 -19.12
CA ASP A 158 -18.24 19.63 -20.18
C ASP A 158 -16.79 19.64 -19.66
N THR A 159 -16.60 19.51 -18.34
CA THR A 159 -15.29 19.53 -17.69
C THR A 159 -14.93 18.15 -17.14
N LEU A 160 -13.78 17.64 -17.57
CA LEU A 160 -13.13 16.46 -16.99
C LEU A 160 -12.45 16.84 -15.67
N LEU A 161 -12.79 16.09 -14.61
CA LEU A 161 -12.15 16.19 -13.30
C LEU A 161 -11.15 15.04 -13.13
N VAL A 162 -9.88 15.38 -12.95
CA VAL A 162 -8.81 14.40 -12.70
C VAL A 162 -8.28 14.62 -11.30
N LEU A 163 -8.58 13.72 -10.38
CA LEU A 163 -8.13 13.81 -9.01
C LEU A 163 -6.81 13.06 -8.85
N THR A 164 -5.75 13.76 -8.46
CA THR A 164 -4.50 13.13 -8.00
C THR A 164 -4.58 12.94 -6.48
N ARG A 165 -3.50 12.46 -5.85
CA ARG A 165 -3.44 12.36 -4.39
C ARG A 165 -3.30 13.71 -3.67
N ASN A 166 -2.95 14.76 -4.41
CA ASN A 166 -2.56 16.08 -3.89
C ASN A 166 -3.41 17.23 -4.44
N TYR A 167 -3.76 17.16 -5.72
CA TYR A 167 -4.39 18.22 -6.50
C TYR A 167 -5.62 17.70 -7.25
N LEU A 168 -6.59 18.60 -7.46
CA LEU A 168 -7.63 18.42 -8.46
C LEU A 168 -7.15 19.07 -9.76
N LEU A 169 -7.24 18.37 -10.89
CA LEU A 169 -7.02 18.95 -12.20
C LEU A 169 -8.35 19.05 -12.94
N LYS A 170 -8.54 20.15 -13.69
CA LYS A 170 -9.71 20.35 -14.55
C LYS A 170 -9.28 20.50 -16.00
N SER A 171 -10.06 19.96 -16.92
CA SER A 171 -9.84 20.13 -18.35
C SER A 171 -11.15 20.17 -19.12
N SER A 172 -11.31 21.13 -20.03
CA SER A 172 -12.46 21.23 -20.94
C SER A 172 -12.22 20.54 -22.28
N ASP A 173 -10.98 20.15 -22.59
CA ASP A 173 -10.59 19.55 -23.87
C ASP A 173 -9.90 18.18 -23.74
N GLY A 174 -9.59 17.74 -22.52
CA GLY A 174 -8.89 16.49 -22.21
C GLY A 174 -7.38 16.54 -22.49
N LYS A 175 -6.83 17.71 -22.81
CA LYS A 175 -5.42 17.93 -23.19
C LYS A 175 -4.74 18.96 -22.29
N ASN A 176 -5.39 20.10 -22.09
CA ASN A 176 -4.90 21.18 -21.24
C ASN A 176 -5.53 21.06 -19.85
N PHE A 177 -4.68 21.00 -18.83
CA PHE A 177 -5.11 20.78 -17.44
C PHE A 177 -4.75 21.98 -16.56
N GLU A 178 -5.76 22.53 -15.90
CA GLU A 178 -5.57 23.50 -14.82
C GLU A 178 -5.33 22.74 -13.52
N THR A 179 -4.21 23.03 -12.83
CA THR A 179 -3.91 22.44 -11.51
C THR A 179 -4.50 23.29 -10.39
N ILE A 180 -5.40 22.71 -9.61
CA ILE A 180 -6.05 23.36 -8.47
C ILE A 180 -5.54 22.73 -7.17
N GLN A 181 -4.88 23.55 -6.34
CA GLN A 181 -4.65 23.23 -4.94
C GLN A 181 -5.90 23.60 -4.14
N LEU A 182 -6.53 22.59 -3.53
CA LEU A 182 -7.72 22.83 -2.71
C LEU A 182 -7.36 23.63 -1.45
N PRO A 183 -8.23 24.55 -0.99
CA PRO A 183 -8.00 25.30 0.24
C PRO A 183 -7.97 24.36 1.44
N ALA A 184 -7.34 24.79 2.53
CA ALA A 184 -7.29 24.02 3.76
C ALA A 184 -8.72 23.73 4.27
N PRO A 185 -8.93 22.58 4.93
CA PRO A 185 -10.20 22.31 5.58
C PRO A 185 -10.43 23.26 6.75
N LEU A 186 -11.69 23.47 7.12
CA LEU A 186 -12.05 24.21 8.32
C LEU A 186 -11.38 23.57 9.56
N GLY A 187 -10.72 24.38 10.38
CA GLY A 187 -10.00 23.89 11.57
C GLY A 187 -8.69 23.16 11.27
N TYR A 188 -8.09 23.36 10.08
CA TYR A 188 -6.82 22.74 9.72
C TYR A 188 -5.68 23.12 10.70
N GLU A 189 -5.08 22.09 11.28
CA GLU A 189 -3.82 22.21 12.02
C GLU A 189 -2.69 21.60 11.20
N ARG A 190 -1.51 22.25 11.22
CA ARG A 190 -0.30 21.78 10.55
C ARG A 190 0.36 20.62 11.33
N LYS A 191 -0.35 19.50 11.41
CA LYS A 191 0.07 18.24 12.05
C LYS A 191 -0.13 17.07 11.08
N THR A 192 0.62 16.00 11.30
CA THR A 192 0.52 14.76 10.53
C THR A 192 0.31 13.55 11.44
N GLY A 193 -0.14 12.42 10.89
CA GLY A 193 -0.27 11.17 11.62
C GLY A 193 1.10 10.67 12.11
N LEU A 194 1.15 10.14 13.33
CA LEU A 194 2.35 9.47 13.83
C LEU A 194 2.65 8.21 13.00
N PHE A 195 1.61 7.52 12.51
CA PHE A 195 1.74 6.44 11.52
C PHE A 195 2.47 6.93 10.25
N ASP A 196 2.02 8.03 9.64
CA ASP A 196 2.63 8.57 8.42
C ASP A 196 4.09 8.98 8.65
N THR A 197 4.37 9.58 9.81
CA THR A 197 5.74 9.94 10.22
C THR A 197 6.64 8.71 10.29
N PHE A 198 6.18 7.63 10.94
CA PHE A 198 6.95 6.39 11.03
C PHE A 198 7.06 5.69 9.67
N TRP A 199 6.03 5.74 8.83
CA TRP A 199 6.03 5.17 7.49
C TRP A 199 7.09 5.85 6.61
N GLN A 200 7.11 7.19 6.61
CA GLN A 200 8.09 7.95 5.84
C GLN A 200 9.51 7.84 6.40
N LEU A 201 9.66 7.71 7.72
CA LEU A 201 10.96 7.43 8.34
C LEU A 201 11.47 6.03 7.96
N HIS A 202 10.60 5.02 7.99
CA HIS A 202 10.95 3.63 7.71
C HIS A 202 11.26 3.38 6.23
N SER A 203 10.49 3.99 5.32
CA SER A 203 10.73 3.92 3.87
C SER A 203 11.84 4.85 3.38
N GLY A 204 12.20 5.85 4.19
CA GLY A 204 13.13 6.91 3.81
C GLY A 204 12.47 8.03 3.00
N GLU A 205 11.17 7.95 2.73
CA GLU A 205 10.41 9.01 2.05
C GLU A 205 10.45 10.35 2.76
N LEU A 206 10.76 10.38 4.06
CA LEU A 206 10.87 11.60 4.84
C LEU A 206 11.88 12.60 4.23
N LEU A 207 12.91 12.13 3.53
CA LEU A 207 13.88 12.97 2.81
C LEU A 207 13.81 12.78 1.28
N GLY A 208 12.70 12.26 0.76
CA GLY A 208 12.52 11.95 -0.66
C GLY A 208 13.47 10.86 -1.15
N LEU A 209 13.99 11.01 -2.38
CA LEU A 209 14.87 10.01 -2.99
C LEU A 209 16.18 9.77 -2.20
N PRO A 210 16.92 10.79 -1.71
CA PRO A 210 18.09 10.57 -0.87
C PRO A 210 17.80 9.71 0.36
N GLY A 211 16.67 9.94 1.05
CA GLY A 211 16.29 9.15 2.21
C GLY A 211 15.95 7.71 1.86
N LYS A 212 15.24 7.46 0.74
CA LYS A 212 15.01 6.09 0.22
C LYS A 212 16.32 5.34 0.00
N LEU A 213 17.30 5.98 -0.64
CA LEU A 213 18.62 5.38 -0.90
C LEU A 213 19.38 5.07 0.39
N ILE A 214 19.25 5.91 1.43
CA ILE A 214 19.81 5.61 2.75
C ILE A 214 19.16 4.37 3.35
N VAL A 215 17.83 4.25 3.30
CA VAL A 215 17.12 3.07 3.80
C VAL A 215 17.48 1.81 3.00
N ASP A 216 17.66 1.91 1.69
CA ASP A 216 18.12 0.79 0.87
C ASP A 216 19.53 0.34 1.27
N LEU A 217 20.42 1.30 1.55
CA LEU A 217 21.74 1.02 2.11
C LEU A 217 21.63 0.29 3.46
N LEU A 218 20.72 0.71 4.36
CA LEU A 218 20.44 -0.01 5.61
C LEU A 218 19.94 -1.44 5.36
N GLY A 219 19.13 -1.65 4.31
CA GLY A 219 18.72 -2.98 3.85
C GLY A 219 19.93 -3.84 3.44
N LEU A 220 20.79 -3.32 2.57
CA LEU A 220 22.02 -4.01 2.14
C LEU A 220 22.95 -4.31 3.33
N ILE A 221 23.09 -3.38 4.28
CA ILE A 221 23.85 -3.58 5.51
C ILE A 221 23.22 -4.69 6.36
N THR A 222 21.89 -4.75 6.45
CA THR A 222 21.19 -5.82 7.18
C THR A 222 21.47 -7.19 6.56
N VAL A 223 21.46 -7.29 5.23
CA VAL A 223 21.87 -8.51 4.51
C VAL A 223 23.32 -8.86 4.83
N PHE A 224 24.23 -7.89 4.72
CA PHE A 224 25.65 -8.07 5.04
C PHE A 224 25.86 -8.58 6.47
N LEU A 225 25.22 -7.96 7.47
CA LEU A 225 25.34 -8.35 8.88
C LEU A 225 24.76 -9.74 9.14
N SER A 226 23.65 -10.07 8.48
CA SER A 226 23.02 -11.40 8.58
C SER A 226 23.94 -12.49 8.01
N VAL A 227 24.47 -12.28 6.79
CA VAL A 227 25.37 -13.23 6.13
C VAL A 227 26.68 -13.38 6.91
N THR A 228 27.33 -12.28 7.27
CA THR A 228 28.59 -12.31 8.03
C THR A 228 28.43 -12.90 9.44
N GLY A 229 27.26 -12.68 10.08
CA GLY A 229 26.90 -13.31 11.36
C GLY A 229 26.76 -14.84 11.25
N LEU A 230 26.04 -15.32 10.22
CA LEU A 230 25.91 -16.75 9.93
C LEU A 230 27.27 -17.39 9.59
N LEU A 231 28.09 -16.74 8.75
CA LEU A 231 29.45 -17.22 8.44
C LEU A 231 30.31 -17.35 9.70
N HIS A 232 30.25 -16.36 10.61
CA HIS A 232 30.95 -16.43 11.88
C HIS A 232 30.52 -17.64 12.75
N PHE A 233 29.23 -18.00 12.69
CA PHE A 233 28.68 -19.15 13.39
C PHE A 233 29.13 -20.50 12.79
N PHE A 234 29.15 -20.63 11.46
CA PHE A 234 29.48 -21.89 10.79
C PHE A 234 30.99 -22.15 10.65
N PHE A 235 31.81 -21.12 10.46
CA PHE A 235 33.27 -21.27 10.25
C PHE A 235 34.01 -22.08 11.33
N PRO A 236 33.75 -21.93 12.64
CA PRO A 236 34.40 -22.75 13.66
C PRO A 236 34.19 -24.26 13.46
N LYS A 237 33.00 -24.69 13.02
CA LYS A 237 32.69 -26.10 12.77
C LYS A 237 33.42 -26.60 11.51
N ILE A 238 33.46 -25.78 10.46
CA ILE A 238 34.15 -26.10 9.19
C ILE A 238 35.66 -26.22 9.41
N ILE A 239 36.26 -25.26 10.12
CA ILE A 239 37.69 -25.25 10.49
C ILE A 239 38.04 -26.51 11.31
N ARG A 240 37.22 -26.86 12.31
CA ARG A 240 37.42 -28.09 13.10
C ARG A 240 37.36 -29.35 12.24
N LYS A 241 36.38 -29.47 11.34
CA LYS A 241 36.27 -30.62 10.42
C LYS A 241 37.48 -30.71 9.46
N ARG A 242 37.96 -29.58 8.93
CA ARG A 242 39.14 -29.55 8.05
C ARG A 242 40.45 -29.87 8.77
N LYS A 243 40.63 -29.36 10.01
CA LYS A 243 41.76 -29.74 10.86
C LYS A 243 41.78 -31.25 11.13
N LYS A 244 40.61 -31.85 11.42
CA LYS A 244 40.49 -33.31 11.57
C LYS A 244 40.87 -34.09 10.31
N LYS A 245 40.61 -33.53 9.12
CA LYS A 245 41.01 -34.10 7.82
C LYS A 245 42.43 -33.69 7.39
N GLN A 246 43.24 -33.12 8.28
CA GLN A 246 44.61 -32.62 8.01
C GLN A 246 44.74 -31.69 6.78
N LYS A 247 43.66 -31.02 6.38
CA LYS A 247 43.68 -30.06 5.26
C LYS A 247 44.18 -28.68 5.74
N GLN A 248 44.76 -27.89 4.85
CA GLN A 248 45.19 -26.52 5.17
C GLN A 248 44.01 -25.65 5.65
N VAL A 249 44.24 -24.89 6.74
CA VAL A 249 43.20 -24.09 7.40
C VAL A 249 43.58 -22.61 7.56
N GLY A 250 44.82 -22.22 7.24
CA GLY A 250 45.34 -20.85 7.43
C GLY A 250 44.44 -19.78 6.81
N SER A 251 44.09 -19.95 5.53
CA SER A 251 43.18 -19.04 4.82
C SER A 251 41.82 -18.89 5.52
N PHE A 252 41.20 -19.98 5.99
CA PHE A 252 39.91 -19.94 6.69
C PHE A 252 39.97 -19.19 8.02
N VAL A 253 41.09 -19.28 8.74
CA VAL A 253 41.28 -18.53 9.99
C VAL A 253 41.39 -17.03 9.71
N THR A 254 42.12 -16.64 8.67
CA THR A 254 42.26 -15.24 8.25
C THR A 254 40.92 -14.66 7.78
N VAL A 255 40.19 -15.37 6.92
CA VAL A 255 38.85 -14.97 6.46
C VAL A 255 37.90 -14.82 7.64
N LYS A 256 37.91 -15.76 8.61
CA LYS A 256 37.09 -15.65 9.83
C LYS A 256 37.40 -14.38 10.63
N LYS A 257 38.67 -14.03 10.80
CA LYS A 257 39.08 -12.81 11.51
C LYS A 257 38.62 -11.55 10.77
N LYS A 258 38.84 -11.48 9.45
CA LYS A 258 38.39 -10.35 8.60
C LYS A 258 36.86 -10.21 8.62
N ASN A 259 36.12 -11.31 8.48
CA ASN A 259 34.66 -11.32 8.57
C ASN A 259 34.16 -10.75 9.91
N LEU A 260 34.73 -11.21 11.03
CA LEU A 260 34.33 -10.69 12.35
C LEU A 260 34.69 -9.21 12.52
N HIS A 261 35.84 -8.78 12.00
CA HIS A 261 36.24 -7.37 12.04
C HIS A 261 35.23 -6.48 11.33
N TRP A 262 34.91 -6.78 10.06
CA TRP A 262 33.96 -5.99 9.28
C TRP A 262 32.53 -6.08 9.82
N HIS A 263 32.09 -7.25 10.28
CA HIS A 263 30.79 -7.39 10.96
C HIS A 263 30.67 -6.43 12.15
N ASN A 264 31.71 -6.35 12.99
CA ASN A 264 31.72 -5.47 14.16
C ASN A 264 31.81 -3.98 13.77
N VAL A 265 32.65 -3.63 12.80
CA VAL A 265 32.82 -2.23 12.36
C VAL A 265 31.54 -1.70 11.74
N VAL A 266 31.01 -2.40 10.73
CA VAL A 266 29.77 -2.01 10.05
C VAL A 266 28.60 -2.04 11.02
N GLY A 267 28.49 -3.09 11.82
CA GLY A 267 27.42 -3.24 12.81
C GLY A 267 27.41 -2.11 13.82
N TYR A 268 28.58 -1.63 14.27
CA TYR A 268 28.66 -0.52 15.21
C TYR A 268 28.36 0.83 14.57
N ILE A 269 28.92 1.11 13.39
CA ILE A 269 28.69 2.38 12.67
C ILE A 269 27.20 2.59 12.38
N PHE A 270 26.50 1.55 11.94
CA PHE A 270 25.11 1.65 11.52
C PHE A 270 24.08 1.25 12.60
N ALA A 271 24.53 0.86 13.80
CA ALA A 271 23.64 0.36 14.85
C ALA A 271 22.48 1.31 15.17
N LEU A 272 22.78 2.61 15.34
CA LEU A 272 21.77 3.61 15.68
C LEU A 272 20.70 3.73 14.58
N PHE A 273 21.12 3.82 13.32
CA PHE A 273 20.22 3.92 12.18
C PHE A 273 19.36 2.66 12.02
N LEU A 274 19.95 1.47 12.19
CA LEU A 274 19.21 0.21 12.14
C LEU A 274 18.19 0.08 13.29
N ILE A 275 18.54 0.55 14.50
CA ILE A 275 17.61 0.57 15.64
C ILE A 275 16.43 1.49 15.35
N ILE A 276 16.68 2.72 14.88
CA ILE A 276 15.62 3.68 14.54
C ILE A 276 14.72 3.13 13.43
N ASN A 277 15.31 2.60 12.35
CA ASN A 277 14.55 2.06 11.23
C ASN A 277 13.71 0.83 11.63
N THR A 278 14.28 -0.08 12.44
CA THR A 278 13.57 -1.26 12.95
C THR A 278 12.43 -0.85 13.89
N PHE A 279 12.69 0.13 14.76
CA PHE A 279 11.68 0.65 15.69
C PHE A 279 10.52 1.32 14.94
N ALA A 280 10.81 2.14 13.92
CA ALA A 280 9.77 2.72 13.07
C ALA A 280 8.95 1.61 12.39
N GLY A 281 9.61 0.67 11.71
CA GLY A 281 8.96 -0.41 10.97
C GLY A 281 8.06 -1.32 11.82
N MET A 282 8.51 -1.71 13.02
CA MET A 282 7.72 -2.60 13.89
C MET A 282 6.41 -1.97 14.39
N HIS A 283 6.34 -0.64 14.46
CA HIS A 283 5.13 0.09 14.87
C HIS A 283 4.15 0.31 13.71
N LEU A 284 4.52 -0.01 12.46
CA LEU A 284 3.61 0.09 11.31
C LEU A 284 2.65 -1.10 11.18
N ARG A 285 2.68 -2.04 12.14
CA ARG A 285 1.82 -3.23 12.14
C ARG A 285 1.24 -3.52 13.53
N PRO A 286 0.03 -4.12 13.60
CA PRO A 286 -0.53 -4.56 14.87
C PRO A 286 0.39 -5.57 15.60
N PRO A 287 0.35 -5.62 16.94
CA PRO A 287 -0.45 -4.78 17.83
C PRO A 287 0.14 -3.38 18.07
N LEU A 288 1.42 -3.14 17.72
CA LEU A 288 2.13 -1.90 18.04
C LEU A 288 1.56 -0.66 17.31
N LEU A 289 0.99 -0.86 16.12
CA LEU A 289 0.25 0.17 15.38
C LEU A 289 -0.84 0.86 16.22
N ILE A 290 -1.50 0.12 17.10
CA ILE A 290 -2.62 0.64 17.91
C ILE A 290 -2.15 1.81 18.78
N ALA A 291 -0.92 1.77 19.27
CA ALA A 291 -0.36 2.81 20.12
C ALA A 291 -0.10 4.15 19.40
N ILE A 292 -0.09 4.13 18.06
CA ILE A 292 0.23 5.29 17.21
C ILE A 292 -0.89 5.68 16.23
N ALA A 293 -1.85 4.80 15.96
CA ALA A 293 -2.83 4.96 14.86
C ALA A 293 -3.67 6.24 14.95
N SER A 294 -4.07 6.66 16.14
CA SER A 294 -4.90 7.86 16.36
C SER A 294 -4.11 9.12 16.72
N LYS A 295 -2.78 9.02 16.85
CA LYS A 295 -1.96 10.13 17.33
C LYS A 295 -1.50 11.01 16.19
N LYS A 296 -1.65 12.32 16.36
CA LYS A 296 -1.08 13.35 15.48
C LYS A 296 0.14 14.00 16.13
N VAL A 297 1.14 14.34 15.35
CA VAL A 297 2.38 15.01 15.77
C VAL A 297 2.67 16.22 14.90
N GLY A 298 3.50 17.13 15.40
CA GLY A 298 3.99 18.27 14.60
C GLY A 298 4.79 17.79 13.40
N ILE A 299 4.69 18.54 12.29
CA ILE A 299 5.45 18.27 11.08
C ILE A 299 6.92 18.58 11.32
N ILE A 300 7.82 17.69 10.86
CA ILE A 300 9.27 17.89 10.96
C ILE A 300 9.70 18.87 9.85
N PRO A 301 10.25 20.05 10.16
CA PRO A 301 10.58 21.05 9.15
C PRO A 301 11.61 20.56 8.12
N GLY A 302 11.44 20.98 6.86
CA GLY A 302 12.38 20.65 5.77
C GLY A 302 12.34 19.19 5.29
N THR A 303 11.34 18.43 5.71
CA THR A 303 11.12 17.04 5.26
C THR A 303 10.05 16.97 4.18
N HIS A 304 9.89 15.81 3.55
CA HIS A 304 8.89 15.57 2.51
C HIS A 304 7.43 15.75 2.99
N ILE A 305 7.14 15.50 4.27
CA ILE A 305 5.83 15.82 4.89
C ILE A 305 5.61 17.31 5.12
N ASP A 306 6.66 18.12 5.08
CA ASP A 306 6.58 19.59 5.23
C ASP A 306 6.13 20.24 3.92
N ASN A 307 4.88 19.96 3.56
CA ASN A 307 4.27 20.42 2.32
C ASN A 307 3.28 21.58 2.60
N PRO A 308 3.30 22.67 1.81
CA PRO A 308 2.31 23.74 1.94
C PRO A 308 0.89 23.29 1.55
N ASN A 309 0.75 22.22 0.77
CA ASN A 309 -0.55 21.67 0.41
C ASN A 309 -1.14 20.84 1.58
N PRO A 310 -2.27 21.27 2.18
CA PRO A 310 -2.90 20.58 3.31
C PRO A 310 -3.43 19.18 2.94
N TRP A 311 -3.58 18.92 1.64
CA TRP A 311 -4.11 17.68 1.08
C TRP A 311 -3.04 16.74 0.53
N PHE A 312 -1.76 17.00 0.84
CA PHE A 312 -0.64 16.18 0.40
C PHE A 312 -0.80 14.70 0.79
N ASP A 313 -0.92 13.83 -0.21
CA ASP A 313 -1.25 12.42 -0.19
C ASP A 313 -2.59 12.05 0.49
N LYS A 314 -3.57 12.97 0.54
CA LYS A 314 -4.85 12.78 1.26
C LYS A 314 -6.08 12.60 0.37
N LEU A 315 -6.07 13.04 -0.89
CA LEU A 315 -7.25 12.94 -1.76
C LEU A 315 -7.47 11.49 -2.25
N ARG A 316 -8.73 11.05 -2.33
CA ARG A 316 -9.10 9.67 -2.70
C ARG A 316 -10.14 9.61 -3.82
N ARG A 317 -11.26 10.32 -3.67
CA ARG A 317 -12.36 10.36 -4.65
C ARG A 317 -12.96 11.75 -4.75
N VAL A 318 -13.55 12.08 -5.91
CA VAL A 318 -14.25 13.36 -6.14
C VAL A 318 -15.55 13.10 -6.89
N HIS A 319 -16.58 13.84 -6.52
CA HIS A 319 -17.82 13.90 -7.27
C HIS A 319 -18.40 15.32 -7.21
N TRP A 320 -18.98 15.78 -8.32
CA TRP A 320 -19.75 17.02 -8.38
C TRP A 320 -21.24 16.70 -8.21
N ASN A 321 -21.83 17.19 -7.13
CA ASN A 321 -23.27 17.12 -6.92
C ASN A 321 -23.92 18.31 -7.65
N ILE A 322 -24.71 18.02 -8.69
CA ILE A 322 -25.32 19.05 -9.54
C ILE A 322 -26.41 19.83 -8.82
N ASP A 323 -27.24 19.14 -8.03
CA ASP A 323 -28.42 19.72 -7.39
C ASP A 323 -28.05 20.68 -6.25
N LEU A 324 -27.01 20.33 -5.50
CA LEU A 324 -26.50 21.12 -4.38
C LEU A 324 -25.35 22.06 -4.78
N HIS A 325 -24.94 22.05 -6.06
CA HIS A 325 -23.84 22.86 -6.59
C HIS A 325 -22.54 22.79 -5.77
N GLN A 326 -22.14 21.58 -5.35
CA GLN A 326 -20.96 21.38 -4.52
C GLN A 326 -20.14 20.14 -4.89
N TYR A 327 -18.84 20.20 -4.65
CA TYR A 327 -17.95 19.05 -4.69
C TYR A 327 -18.03 18.25 -3.40
N ILE A 328 -17.96 16.93 -3.54
CA ILE A 328 -17.79 15.98 -2.45
C ILE A 328 -16.45 15.28 -2.65
N PHE A 329 -15.55 15.45 -1.69
CA PHE A 329 -14.25 14.80 -1.67
C PHE A 329 -14.22 13.70 -0.62
N SER A 330 -13.80 12.50 -1.01
CA SER A 330 -13.33 11.49 -0.07
C SER A 330 -11.83 11.64 0.11
N THR A 331 -11.37 11.64 1.36
CA THR A 331 -9.95 11.76 1.73
C THR A 331 -9.55 10.70 2.75
N SER A 332 -8.27 10.58 3.10
CA SER A 332 -7.86 9.74 4.24
C SER A 332 -8.31 10.25 5.60
N GLU A 333 -8.73 11.51 5.70
CA GLU A 333 -9.21 12.12 6.95
C GLU A 333 -10.74 12.24 7.00
N GLY A 334 -11.44 11.67 6.02
CA GLY A 334 -12.91 11.68 5.93
C GLY A 334 -13.43 12.41 4.69
N PHE A 335 -14.72 12.72 4.70
CA PHE A 335 -15.42 13.44 3.63
C PHE A 335 -15.44 14.94 3.86
N TYR A 336 -15.28 15.69 2.77
CA TYR A 336 -15.28 17.15 2.77
C TYR A 336 -16.12 17.70 1.61
N PHE A 337 -16.76 18.83 1.84
CA PHE A 337 -17.55 19.55 0.87
C PHE A 337 -16.86 20.85 0.46
N ALA A 338 -16.97 21.22 -0.81
CA ALA A 338 -16.48 22.49 -1.32
C ALA A 338 -17.44 23.11 -2.33
N GLY A 339 -17.63 24.42 -2.24
CA GLY A 339 -18.32 25.17 -3.29
C GLY A 339 -17.49 25.23 -4.58
N GLU A 340 -18.15 25.59 -5.69
CA GLU A 340 -17.56 25.61 -7.03
C GLU A 340 -16.26 26.40 -7.17
N SER A 341 -16.21 27.59 -6.56
CA SER A 341 -15.10 28.54 -6.69
C SER A 341 -13.92 28.22 -5.80
N PHE A 342 -14.04 27.26 -4.88
CA PHE A 342 -13.04 26.96 -3.85
C PHE A 342 -12.59 28.20 -3.02
N SER A 343 -13.43 29.23 -2.92
CA SER A 343 -13.08 30.47 -2.20
C SER A 343 -13.15 30.36 -0.68
N LYS A 344 -13.81 29.32 -0.16
CA LYS A 344 -13.96 29.04 1.28
C LYS A 344 -13.21 27.75 1.65
N PRO A 345 -12.79 27.61 2.92
CA PRO A 345 -12.27 26.36 3.45
C PRO A 345 -13.19 25.17 3.18
N LEU A 346 -12.61 24.01 2.90
CA LEU A 346 -13.36 22.76 2.73
C LEU A 346 -14.08 22.42 4.04
N GLN A 347 -15.38 22.15 3.95
CA GLN A 347 -16.23 21.87 5.11
C GLN A 347 -16.21 20.36 5.40
N PRO A 348 -15.74 19.91 6.57
CA PRO A 348 -15.83 18.50 6.93
C PRO A 348 -17.29 18.06 7.02
N ALA A 349 -17.58 16.84 6.58
CA ALA A 349 -18.87 16.22 6.84
C ALA A 349 -19.09 16.06 8.35
N PHE A 350 -20.20 16.60 8.87
CA PHE A 350 -20.54 16.50 10.29
C PHE A 350 -20.74 15.05 10.75
N SER A 351 -21.41 14.24 9.91
CA SER A 351 -21.54 12.79 10.08
C SER A 351 -21.30 12.10 8.75
N GLN A 352 -20.63 10.96 8.77
CA GLN A 352 -20.14 10.27 7.58
C GLN A 352 -20.03 8.75 7.83
N PRO A 353 -20.15 7.93 6.77
CA PRO A 353 -19.97 6.49 6.87
C PRO A 353 -18.51 6.12 7.19
N PRO A 354 -18.27 4.98 7.84
CA PRO A 354 -16.90 4.54 8.11
C PRO A 354 -16.21 4.14 6.80
N VAL A 355 -15.01 4.68 6.60
CA VAL A 355 -14.14 4.36 5.45
C VAL A 355 -12.86 3.72 5.96
N SER A 356 -12.49 2.58 5.39
CA SER A 356 -11.25 1.89 5.77
C SER A 356 -10.01 2.74 5.45
N VAL A 357 -8.88 2.45 6.09
CA VAL A 357 -7.57 3.09 5.78
C VAL A 357 -7.14 2.92 4.31
N MET A 358 -7.67 1.90 3.62
CA MET A 358 -7.44 1.67 2.19
C MET A 358 -8.24 2.65 1.29
N GLY A 359 -9.14 3.43 1.89
CA GLY A 359 -9.91 4.47 1.24
C GLY A 359 -11.31 4.01 0.80
N CYS A 360 -12.02 4.98 0.19
CA CYS A 360 -13.33 4.78 -0.40
C CYS A 360 -13.18 4.11 -1.77
N ASN A 361 -13.88 2.99 -1.97
CA ASN A 361 -13.88 2.22 -3.21
C ASN A 361 -15.10 2.55 -4.07
N VAL A 362 -16.26 2.78 -3.43
CA VAL A 362 -17.52 3.15 -4.07
C VAL A 362 -17.99 4.47 -3.47
N LEU A 363 -18.22 5.47 -4.31
CA LEU A 363 -18.89 6.73 -3.99
C LEU A 363 -19.79 7.00 -5.19
N LYS A 364 -21.07 6.67 -5.04
CA LYS A 364 -22.05 6.74 -6.11
C LYS A 364 -23.26 7.55 -5.63
N PRO A 365 -23.69 8.61 -6.35
CA PRO A 365 -24.97 9.25 -6.08
C PRO A 365 -26.12 8.30 -6.43
N LEU A 366 -27.12 8.20 -5.54
CA LEU A 366 -28.37 7.49 -5.80
C LEU A 366 -29.52 8.47 -6.02
N GLU A 367 -29.57 9.51 -5.20
CA GLU A 367 -30.53 10.61 -5.26
C GLU A 367 -29.80 11.93 -4.97
N GLU A 368 -30.51 13.06 -5.03
CA GLU A 368 -30.01 14.42 -4.77
C GLU A 368 -29.06 14.50 -3.56
N LYS A 369 -29.41 13.81 -2.47
CA LYS A 369 -28.74 13.88 -1.17
C LYS A 369 -28.25 12.53 -0.65
N ILE A 370 -28.50 11.44 -1.38
CA ILE A 370 -28.21 10.08 -0.92
C ILE A 370 -27.08 9.48 -1.74
N TYR A 371 -26.03 9.05 -1.05
CA TYR A 371 -24.86 8.42 -1.64
C TYR A 371 -24.70 6.99 -1.15
N LEU A 372 -24.37 6.09 -2.07
CA LEU A 372 -23.83 4.78 -1.76
C LEU A 372 -22.33 4.90 -1.55
N VAL A 373 -21.87 4.57 -0.35
CA VAL A 373 -20.46 4.62 0.04
C VAL A 373 -19.96 3.24 0.43
N GLY A 374 -18.95 2.74 -0.27
CA GLY A 374 -18.37 1.42 -0.07
C GLY A 374 -16.87 1.48 0.22
N SER A 375 -16.42 0.71 1.20
CA SER A 375 -15.00 0.47 1.52
C SER A 375 -14.80 -0.91 2.13
N PHE A 376 -13.59 -1.25 2.57
CA PHE A 376 -13.36 -2.50 3.31
C PHE A 376 -14.04 -2.54 4.70
N ASN A 377 -14.64 -1.43 5.14
CA ASN A 377 -15.48 -1.41 6.35
C ASN A 377 -16.96 -1.73 6.07
N GLY A 378 -17.38 -1.90 4.82
CA GLY A 378 -18.78 -2.16 4.46
C GLY A 378 -19.30 -1.25 3.34
N MET A 379 -20.60 -1.37 3.10
CA MET A 379 -21.36 -0.53 2.16
C MET A 379 -22.50 0.14 2.91
N PHE A 380 -22.64 1.44 2.71
CA PHE A 380 -23.52 2.30 3.49
C PHE A 380 -24.29 3.26 2.59
N LEU A 381 -25.55 3.51 2.94
CA LEU A 381 -26.32 4.64 2.44
C LEU A 381 -26.01 5.84 3.32
N TRP A 382 -25.65 6.96 2.72
CA TRP A 382 -25.30 8.19 3.42
C TRP A 382 -26.11 9.35 2.88
N ASN A 383 -26.93 9.96 3.75
CA ASN A 383 -27.58 11.22 3.47
C ASN A 383 -26.63 12.36 3.85
N ILE A 384 -26.12 13.08 2.86
CA ILE A 384 -25.09 14.12 3.07
C ILE A 384 -25.62 15.38 3.74
N GLN A 385 -26.95 15.60 3.74
CA GLN A 385 -27.57 16.76 4.38
C GLN A 385 -27.87 16.50 5.86
N THR A 386 -28.52 15.38 6.17
CA THR A 386 -28.89 15.03 7.56
C THR A 386 -27.77 14.35 8.32
N GLY A 387 -26.78 13.79 7.61
CA GLY A 387 -25.72 12.98 8.19
C GLY A 387 -26.15 11.56 8.56
N ALA A 388 -27.38 11.14 8.21
CA ALA A 388 -27.87 9.79 8.47
C ALA A 388 -27.05 8.77 7.68
N VAL A 389 -26.62 7.70 8.37
CA VAL A 389 -25.88 6.59 7.77
C VAL A 389 -26.60 5.29 8.09
N ALA A 390 -26.89 4.48 7.08
CA ALA A 390 -27.47 3.15 7.24
C ALA A 390 -26.60 2.10 6.54
N ASN A 391 -26.48 0.91 7.12
CA ASN A 391 -25.83 -0.22 6.47
C ASN A 391 -26.68 -0.67 5.28
N PHE A 392 -26.08 -0.72 4.09
CA PHE A 392 -26.81 -1.03 2.86
C PHE A 392 -27.44 -2.43 2.85
N PHE A 393 -26.82 -3.40 3.52
CA PHE A 393 -27.30 -4.79 3.50
C PHE A 393 -28.38 -5.05 4.55
N THR A 394 -28.23 -4.50 5.75
CA THR A 394 -29.18 -4.74 6.85
C THR A 394 -30.28 -3.67 6.93
N GLN A 395 -30.11 -2.56 6.20
CA GLN A 395 -30.97 -1.37 6.26
C GLN A 395 -31.04 -0.73 7.66
N GLN A 396 -30.20 -1.16 8.59
CA GLN A 396 -30.15 -0.62 9.95
C GLN A 396 -29.27 0.63 10.02
N PRO A 397 -29.59 1.60 10.88
CA PRO A 397 -28.71 2.73 11.17
C PRO A 397 -27.31 2.24 11.58
N TYR A 398 -26.27 2.92 11.08
CA TYR A 398 -24.91 2.64 11.48
C TYR A 398 -24.65 3.20 12.89
N VAL A 399 -24.16 2.34 13.77
CA VAL A 399 -23.67 2.71 15.09
C VAL A 399 -22.18 2.41 15.12
N ALA A 400 -21.37 3.41 15.51
CA ALA A 400 -19.94 3.22 15.65
C ALA A 400 -19.67 2.14 16.70
N PRO A 401 -18.88 1.10 16.39
CA PRO A 401 -18.62 0.04 17.34
C PRO A 401 -17.91 0.58 18.58
N GLU A 402 -18.37 0.19 19.76
CA GLU A 402 -17.70 0.49 21.02
C GLU A 402 -16.50 -0.44 21.22
N GLY A 403 -15.35 0.13 21.60
CA GLY A 403 -14.13 -0.62 21.91
C GLY A 403 -13.33 -1.10 20.68
N MET A 404 -12.43 -2.05 20.93
CA MET A 404 -11.46 -2.51 19.93
C MET A 404 -12.03 -3.70 19.14
N GLN A 405 -12.71 -3.42 18.04
CA GLN A 405 -13.17 -4.46 17.11
C GLN A 405 -12.17 -4.68 15.96
N SER A 406 -12.32 -5.82 15.25
CA SER A 406 -11.57 -6.07 14.03
C SER A 406 -11.71 -4.90 13.06
N PRO A 407 -10.62 -4.35 12.52
CA PRO A 407 -10.69 -3.27 11.53
C PRO A 407 -11.24 -3.73 10.17
N ILE A 408 -11.57 -5.02 10.05
CA ILE A 408 -12.10 -5.66 8.85
C ILE A 408 -13.55 -6.04 9.12
N ALA A 409 -14.46 -5.46 8.33
CA ALA A 409 -15.88 -5.78 8.38
C ALA A 409 -16.19 -7.12 7.70
N ALA A 410 -17.34 -7.71 8.03
CA ALA A 410 -17.83 -8.94 7.39
C ALA A 410 -18.01 -8.79 5.86
N ASN A 411 -18.26 -7.57 5.38
CA ASN A 411 -18.43 -7.24 3.97
C ASN A 411 -17.33 -6.25 3.55
N MET A 412 -16.28 -6.74 2.90
CA MET A 412 -15.16 -5.89 2.46
C MET A 412 -15.36 -5.40 1.03
N VAL A 413 -16.09 -4.31 0.86
CA VAL A 413 -16.46 -3.81 -0.47
C VAL A 413 -15.22 -3.29 -1.21
N ALA A 414 -14.80 -4.03 -2.24
CA ALA A 414 -13.71 -3.72 -3.14
C ALA A 414 -14.18 -2.96 -4.40
N GLY A 415 -15.44 -3.12 -4.79
CA GLY A 415 -15.98 -2.50 -5.99
C GLY A 415 -17.48 -2.67 -6.17
N LEU A 416 -18.02 -1.95 -7.15
CA LEU A 416 -19.41 -2.04 -7.62
C LEU A 416 -19.39 -2.06 -9.15
N VAL A 417 -20.05 -3.04 -9.75
CA VAL A 417 -20.22 -3.18 -11.19
C VAL A 417 -21.70 -3.13 -11.51
N GLU A 418 -22.02 -2.33 -12.51
CA GLU A 418 -23.35 -2.18 -13.06
C GLU A 418 -23.30 -2.55 -14.54
N GLY A 419 -24.26 -3.36 -14.94
CA GLY A 419 -24.65 -3.57 -16.34
C GLY A 419 -26.01 -2.98 -16.61
N ASN A 420 -26.62 -3.37 -17.73
CA ASN A 420 -27.85 -2.71 -18.22
C ASN A 420 -29.00 -2.80 -17.20
N GLU A 421 -29.23 -3.99 -16.64
CA GLU A 421 -30.32 -4.26 -15.69
C GLU A 421 -29.84 -5.05 -14.46
N SER A 422 -28.54 -5.06 -14.21
CA SER A 422 -27.94 -5.86 -13.15
C SER A 422 -26.85 -5.10 -12.44
N ALA A 423 -26.84 -5.18 -11.12
CA ALA A 423 -25.77 -4.67 -10.28
C ALA A 423 -25.15 -5.81 -9.45
N PHE A 424 -23.85 -5.69 -9.24
CA PHE A 424 -23.03 -6.63 -8.47
C PHE A 424 -22.06 -5.82 -7.62
N TRP A 425 -21.85 -6.26 -6.39
CA TRP A 425 -20.78 -5.72 -5.55
C TRP A 425 -19.68 -6.76 -5.40
N PHE A 426 -18.45 -6.30 -5.28
CA PHE A 426 -17.28 -7.16 -5.21
C PHE A 426 -16.72 -7.10 -3.80
N ASP A 427 -16.74 -8.23 -3.10
CA ASP A 427 -16.06 -8.41 -1.83
C ASP A 427 -14.59 -8.76 -2.08
N TYR A 428 -13.68 -8.21 -1.26
CA TYR A 428 -12.25 -8.47 -1.43
C TYR A 428 -11.88 -9.95 -1.32
N ASN A 429 -12.52 -10.71 -0.42
CA ASN A 429 -12.21 -12.13 -0.19
C ASN A 429 -13.09 -13.05 -1.03
N ARG A 430 -14.40 -12.79 -1.04
CA ARG A 430 -15.41 -13.66 -1.69
C ARG A 430 -15.57 -13.37 -3.18
N GLY A 431 -15.16 -12.19 -3.64
CA GLY A 431 -15.29 -11.77 -5.02
C GLY A 431 -16.69 -11.28 -5.38
N ALA A 432 -17.17 -11.58 -6.59
CA ALA A 432 -18.42 -11.07 -7.12
C ALA A 432 -19.64 -11.61 -6.34
N LEU A 433 -20.51 -10.70 -5.89
CA LEU A 433 -21.73 -11.01 -5.16
C LEU A 433 -22.92 -10.26 -5.78
N GLN A 434 -24.05 -10.95 -5.86
CA GLN A 434 -25.26 -10.47 -6.51
C GLN A 434 -25.98 -9.38 -5.69
N LEU A 435 -26.50 -8.35 -6.37
CA LEU A 435 -27.50 -7.43 -5.83
C LEU A 435 -28.88 -7.58 -6.51
N SER A 436 -28.91 -8.16 -7.71
CA SER A 436 -30.08 -8.16 -8.61
C SER A 436 -30.57 -9.58 -8.97
N GLY A 437 -30.25 -10.59 -8.15
CA GLY A 437 -30.70 -11.98 -8.32
C GLY A 437 -30.01 -12.79 -9.43
N LYS A 438 -29.28 -12.15 -10.35
CA LYS A 438 -28.39 -12.82 -11.31
C LYS A 438 -27.01 -13.06 -10.71
N THR A 439 -26.36 -14.16 -11.07
CA THR A 439 -24.96 -14.43 -10.72
C THR A 439 -24.02 -13.75 -11.69
N PHE A 440 -22.88 -13.26 -11.19
CA PHE A 440 -21.82 -12.75 -12.06
C PHE A 440 -21.13 -13.96 -12.73
N PRO A 441 -20.75 -13.88 -14.02
CA PRO A 441 -20.11 -15.00 -14.71
C PRO A 441 -18.81 -15.43 -14.04
N GLU A 442 -18.48 -16.70 -14.22
CA GLU A 442 -17.18 -17.21 -13.81
C GLU A 442 -16.04 -16.47 -14.52
N MET A 443 -14.90 -16.37 -13.83
CA MET A 443 -13.73 -15.67 -14.36
C MET A 443 -13.10 -16.52 -15.49
N PRO A 444 -13.03 -16.02 -16.75
CA PRO A 444 -12.48 -16.79 -17.85
C PRO A 444 -11.01 -17.18 -17.62
N GLU A 445 -10.62 -18.38 -18.07
CA GLU A 445 -9.28 -18.93 -17.85
C GLU A 445 -8.16 -18.03 -18.43
N GLN A 446 -8.43 -17.38 -19.57
CA GLN A 446 -7.53 -16.40 -20.17
C GLN A 446 -7.22 -15.25 -19.21
N ILE A 447 -8.21 -14.74 -18.48
CA ILE A 447 -8.02 -13.65 -17.52
C ILE A 447 -7.18 -14.13 -16.34
N ILE A 448 -7.47 -15.32 -15.81
CA ILE A 448 -6.72 -15.91 -14.69
C ILE A 448 -5.24 -16.07 -15.06
N THR A 449 -4.98 -16.62 -16.24
CA THR A 449 -3.61 -16.89 -16.73
C THR A 449 -2.84 -15.59 -17.00
N ASN A 450 -3.52 -14.55 -17.51
CA ASN A 450 -2.92 -13.26 -17.84
C ASN A 450 -2.92 -12.25 -16.68
N SER A 451 -3.32 -12.65 -15.47
CA SER A 451 -3.39 -11.77 -14.29
C SER A 451 -2.45 -12.23 -13.16
N PRO A 452 -1.11 -12.14 -13.35
CA PRO A 452 -0.15 -12.47 -12.30
C PRO A 452 -0.22 -11.47 -11.12
N MET A 453 0.68 -11.62 -10.15
CA MET A 453 0.84 -10.66 -9.05
C MET A 453 2.10 -9.82 -9.31
N SER A 454 2.04 -8.50 -9.12
CA SER A 454 3.25 -7.68 -9.31
C SER A 454 4.33 -8.03 -8.29
N LEU A 455 5.60 -7.90 -8.68
CA LEU A 455 6.73 -8.13 -7.77
C LEU A 455 6.65 -7.23 -6.53
N TRP A 456 6.18 -5.99 -6.69
CA TRP A 456 5.95 -5.08 -5.57
C TRP A 456 4.91 -5.61 -4.58
N ASN A 457 3.77 -6.12 -5.08
CA ASN A 457 2.74 -6.71 -4.23
C ASN A 457 3.28 -7.97 -3.54
N ALA A 458 3.99 -8.86 -4.26
CA ALA A 458 4.59 -10.04 -3.67
C ALA A 458 5.60 -9.68 -2.56
N ALA A 459 6.47 -8.69 -2.81
CA ALA A 459 7.39 -8.15 -1.82
C ALA A 459 6.65 -7.61 -0.59
N LEU A 460 5.53 -6.90 -0.76
CA LEU A 460 4.69 -6.45 0.34
C LEU A 460 4.14 -7.62 1.18
N GLU A 461 3.70 -8.72 0.57
CA GLU A 461 3.23 -9.90 1.31
C GLU A 461 4.36 -10.56 2.13
N PHE A 462 5.57 -10.65 1.59
CA PHE A 462 6.75 -11.12 2.33
C PHE A 462 7.16 -10.15 3.45
N HIS A 463 7.21 -8.86 3.15
CA HIS A 463 7.61 -7.83 4.10
C HIS A 463 6.64 -7.72 5.28
N THR A 464 5.36 -8.03 5.06
CA THR A 464 4.32 -7.93 6.09
C THR A 464 4.04 -9.26 6.79
N GLY A 465 4.63 -10.35 6.29
CA GLY A 465 4.44 -11.70 6.82
C GLY A 465 3.15 -12.38 6.39
N ARG A 466 2.26 -11.69 5.66
CA ARG A 466 0.99 -12.24 5.18
C ARG A 466 1.17 -13.46 4.29
N ILE A 467 2.27 -13.53 3.55
CA ILE A 467 2.61 -14.71 2.75
C ILE A 467 2.69 -16.00 3.60
N PHE A 468 2.99 -15.89 4.90
CA PHE A 468 3.11 -17.02 5.83
C PHE A 468 1.79 -17.37 6.53
N GLU A 469 0.68 -16.66 6.25
CA GLU A 469 -0.63 -16.92 6.86
C GLU A 469 -1.08 -18.37 6.65
N HIS A 470 -0.83 -18.95 5.47
CA HIS A 470 -1.14 -20.36 5.20
C HIS A 470 -0.39 -21.36 6.10
N LEU A 471 0.71 -20.96 6.74
CA LEU A 471 1.51 -21.80 7.64
C LEU A 471 1.14 -21.60 9.11
N VAL A 472 0.85 -20.36 9.52
CA VAL A 472 0.68 -20.01 10.94
C VAL A 472 -0.69 -19.41 11.28
N GLY A 473 -1.61 -19.35 10.32
CA GLY A 473 -2.92 -18.71 10.46
C GLY A 473 -2.79 -17.25 10.90
N ALA A 474 -3.77 -16.77 11.69
CA ALA A 474 -3.83 -15.39 12.17
C ALA A 474 -2.59 -14.94 12.98
N PHE A 475 -1.75 -15.86 13.47
CA PHE A 475 -0.50 -15.52 14.15
C PHE A 475 0.53 -14.86 13.23
N TYR A 476 0.32 -14.83 11.90
CA TYR A 476 1.17 -14.08 10.97
C TYR A 476 1.26 -12.59 11.37
N ILE A 477 0.24 -12.03 12.01
CA ILE A 477 0.22 -10.63 12.48
C ILE A 477 1.40 -10.35 13.42
N LEU A 478 1.86 -11.35 14.17
CA LEU A 478 3.00 -11.23 15.09
C LEU A 478 4.37 -11.31 14.39
N TYR A 479 4.41 -11.60 13.09
CA TYR A 479 5.65 -11.73 12.31
C TYR A 479 6.55 -10.50 12.43
N VAL A 480 6.01 -9.33 12.09
CA VAL A 480 6.73 -8.04 12.12
C VAL A 480 7.16 -7.63 13.53
N PRO A 481 6.28 -7.59 14.55
CA PRO A 481 6.68 -7.16 15.89
C PRO A 481 7.67 -8.12 16.56
N LEU A 482 7.50 -9.45 16.42
CA LEU A 482 8.45 -10.41 17.00
C LEU A 482 9.81 -10.36 16.30
N ALA A 483 9.82 -10.20 14.97
CA ALA A 483 11.04 -9.98 14.22
C ALA A 483 11.74 -8.68 14.65
N GLY A 484 10.98 -7.58 14.79
CA GLY A 484 11.49 -6.29 15.25
C GLY A 484 12.14 -6.37 16.64
N ILE A 485 11.47 -6.98 17.62
CA ILE A 485 12.03 -7.22 18.96
C ILE A 485 13.31 -8.05 18.87
N CYS A 486 13.31 -9.12 18.07
CA CYS A 486 14.50 -9.96 17.89
C CYS A 486 15.67 -9.17 17.27
N ILE A 487 15.42 -8.37 16.23
CA ILE A 487 16.43 -7.51 15.59
C ILE A 487 16.97 -6.48 16.59
N LEU A 488 16.10 -5.78 17.31
CA LEU A 488 16.50 -4.80 18.33
C LEU A 488 17.36 -5.45 19.41
N LEU A 489 16.97 -6.62 19.90
CA LEU A 489 17.73 -7.37 20.89
C LEU A 489 19.12 -7.77 20.36
N VAL A 490 19.23 -8.19 19.10
CA VAL A 490 20.52 -8.50 18.45
C VAL A 490 21.40 -7.25 18.31
N LEU A 491 20.84 -6.12 17.85
CA LEU A 491 21.56 -4.86 17.66
C LEU A 491 22.06 -4.30 19.00
N ILE A 492 21.16 -4.16 19.99
CA ILE A 492 21.49 -3.64 21.32
C ILE A 492 22.52 -4.53 22.01
N SER A 493 22.34 -5.86 21.93
CA SER A 493 23.31 -6.77 22.54
C SER A 493 24.67 -6.76 21.83
N GLY A 494 24.68 -6.56 20.51
CA GLY A 494 25.89 -6.40 19.70
C GLY A 494 26.68 -5.14 20.09
N VAL A 495 26.00 -3.99 20.16
CA VAL A 495 26.59 -2.71 20.61
C VAL A 495 27.15 -2.84 22.01
N TYR A 496 26.39 -3.42 22.94
CA TYR A 496 26.84 -3.63 24.31
C TYR A 496 28.10 -4.49 24.40
N LEU A 497 28.15 -5.60 23.65
CA LEU A 497 29.31 -6.48 23.60
C LEU A 497 30.53 -5.76 23.04
N TRP A 498 30.37 -5.02 21.93
CA TRP A 498 31.45 -4.27 21.32
C TRP A 498 32.03 -3.24 22.30
N TRP A 499 31.15 -2.45 22.94
CA TRP A 499 31.52 -1.43 23.91
C TRP A 499 32.26 -2.03 25.12
N LYS A 500 31.74 -3.10 25.72
CA LYS A 500 32.38 -3.76 26.88
C LYS A 500 33.74 -4.40 26.56
N LEU A 501 33.96 -4.82 25.31
CA LEU A 501 35.21 -5.44 24.86
C LEU A 501 36.26 -4.41 24.43
N HIS A 502 35.86 -3.26 23.89
CA HIS A 502 36.78 -2.24 23.36
C HIS A 502 37.05 -1.06 24.30
N ARG A 503 36.17 -0.77 25.28
CA ARG A 503 36.36 0.29 26.31
C ARG A 503 37.47 -0.04 27.34
N ARG A 504 38.39 -0.95 27.02
CA ARG A 504 39.51 -1.37 27.88
C ARG A 504 40.88 -1.31 27.17
N LYS A 505 40.96 -0.62 26.04
CA LYS A 505 42.24 -0.29 25.37
C LYS A 505 42.64 1.18 25.52
N ARG A 506 42.11 1.87 26.53
CA ARG A 506 42.68 3.10 27.07
C ARG A 506 42.94 2.87 28.54
#